data_AF-A0AAV0MV68-F1
#
_entry.id   AF-A0AAV0MV68-F1
#
_cell.length_a   1.000
_cell.length_b   1.000
_cell.length_c   1.000
_cell.angle_alpha   90.00
_cell.angle_beta   90.00
_cell.angle_gamma   90.00
#
_symmetry.space_group_name_H-M   'P 1'
#
loop_
_entity.id
_entity.type
_entity.pdbx_description
1 polymer ?
#
loop_
_entity_poly.entity_id
_entity_poly.type
_entity_poly.pdbx_seq_one_letter_code
_entity_poly.pdbx_strand_id
1 'polypeptide(L)'
;MGDGVDVISLSIGVDVPSPYEDAISMPSLTAVDRGIFVAAAAANNPARWALQNGAPWISTVGAGTVDRSFTAQIVLSNGAMIEGYL
;
A
#
# COMPACT_ATOMS: atom_id res chain seq x y z
N MET A 1 15.22 7.88 -13.46
CA MET A 1 15.52 6.73 -14.35
C MET A 1 16.95 6.89 -14.82
N GLY A 2 17.91 6.40 -14.04
CA GLY A 2 19.33 6.59 -14.32
C GLY A 2 20.19 5.57 -13.58
N ASP A 3 19.72 5.10 -12.42
CA ASP A 3 20.46 4.20 -11.55
C ASP A 3 20.34 2.70 -11.93
N GLY A 4 19.68 2.39 -13.06
CA GLY A 4 19.60 1.02 -13.58
C GLY A 4 18.77 0.05 -12.74
N VAL A 5 17.69 0.52 -12.09
CA VAL A 5 16.79 -0.34 -11.31
C VAL A 5 15.85 -1.15 -12.20
N ASP A 6 15.49 -2.36 -11.76
CA ASP A 6 14.51 -3.22 -12.44
C ASP A 6 13.10 -3.08 -11.85
N VAL A 7 13.00 -2.67 -10.58
CA VAL A 7 11.75 -2.56 -9.82
C VAL A 7 11.73 -1.27 -9.00
N ILE A 8 10.57 -0.63 -8.94
CA ILE A 8 10.27 0.47 -8.02
C ILE A 8 9.14 0.00 -7.08
N SER A 9 9.37 0.14 -5.77
CA SER A 9 8.41 -0.16 -4.72
C SER A 9 7.99 1.14 -4.03
N LEU A 10 6.71 1.49 -4.12
CA LEU A 10 6.16 2.73 -3.57
C LEU A 10 5.16 2.43 -2.45
N SER A 11 5.54 2.79 -1.23
CA SER A 11 4.64 2.82 -0.06
C SER A 11 4.17 4.24 0.23
N ILE A 12 3.73 4.92 -0.83
CA ILE A 12 3.24 6.31 -0.79
C ILE A 12 2.13 6.45 -1.84
N GLY A 13 1.25 7.41 -1.63
CA GLY A 13 0.18 7.77 -2.56
C GLY A 13 -0.33 9.17 -2.26
N VAL A 14 -0.98 9.77 -3.25
CA VAL A 14 -1.67 11.06 -3.12
C VAL A 14 -3.08 10.92 -3.67
N ASP A 15 -4.05 11.57 -3.01
CA ASP A 15 -5.41 11.66 -3.54
C ASP A 15 -5.45 12.76 -4.59
N VAL A 16 -5.69 12.35 -5.84
CA VAL A 16 -5.82 13.25 -6.98
C VAL A 16 -6.99 12.80 -7.86
N PRO A 17 -7.70 13.73 -8.50
CA PRO A 17 -8.89 13.41 -9.29
C PRO A 17 -8.55 12.68 -10.61
N SER A 18 -7.29 12.70 -11.04
CA SER A 18 -6.85 12.15 -12.32
C SER A 18 -5.41 11.61 -12.26
N PRO A 19 -5.11 10.45 -12.88
CA PRO A 19 -3.74 9.95 -13.02
C PRO A 19 -2.80 10.90 -13.79
N TYR A 20 -3.33 11.82 -14.60
CA TYR A 20 -2.49 12.77 -15.35
C TYR A 20 -2.00 13.95 -14.50
N GLU A 21 -2.63 14.18 -13.35
CA GLU A 21 -2.23 15.20 -12.36
C GLU A 21 -1.46 14.57 -11.19
N ASP A 22 -1.31 13.25 -11.21
CA ASP A 22 -0.61 12.49 -10.19
C ASP A 22 0.90 12.53 -10.42
N ALA A 23 1.63 13.06 -9.43
CA ALA A 23 3.09 13.07 -9.40
C ALA A 23 3.72 11.67 -9.35
N ILE A 24 2.94 10.62 -9.08
CA ILE A 24 3.37 9.22 -9.11
C ILE A 24 3.05 8.57 -10.45
N SER A 25 1.84 8.75 -10.97
CA SER A 25 1.38 8.01 -12.16
C SER A 25 2.19 8.32 -13.42
N MET A 26 2.42 9.59 -13.78
CA MET A 26 3.14 9.92 -15.02
C MET A 26 4.62 9.47 -15.02
N PRO A 27 5.38 9.65 -13.93
CA PRO A 27 6.71 9.06 -13.81
C PRO A 27 6.70 7.52 -13.82
N SER A 28 5.65 6.89 -13.28
CA SER A 28 5.48 5.44 -13.32
C SER A 28 5.23 4.92 -14.74
N LEU A 29 4.47 5.65 -15.57
CA LEU A 29 4.32 5.31 -16.99
C LEU A 29 5.68 5.32 -17.69
N THR A 30 6.46 6.36 -17.41
CA THR A 30 7.82 6.53 -17.94
C THR A 30 8.81 5.46 -17.41
N ALA A 31 8.52 4.82 -16.27
CA ALA A 31 9.24 3.67 -15.74
C ALA A 31 8.93 2.42 -16.54
N VAL A 32 7.64 2.14 -16.70
CA VAL A 32 7.12 0.96 -17.39
C VAL A 32 7.54 0.95 -18.86
N ASP A 33 7.56 2.13 -19.51
CA ASP A 33 8.09 2.29 -20.88
C ASP A 33 9.57 1.92 -21.01
N ARG A 34 10.33 1.95 -19.91
CA ARG A 34 11.73 1.52 -19.85
C ARG A 34 11.90 0.09 -19.33
N GLY A 35 10.82 -0.67 -19.19
CA GLY A 35 10.84 -2.04 -18.70
C GLY A 35 10.96 -2.18 -17.20
N ILE A 36 10.72 -1.12 -16.43
CA ILE A 36 10.84 -1.11 -14.97
C ILE A 36 9.46 -1.39 -14.36
N PHE A 37 9.37 -2.44 -13.54
CA PHE A 37 8.13 -2.79 -12.86
C PHE A 37 7.84 -1.83 -11.70
N VAL A 38 6.59 -1.37 -11.58
CA VAL A 38 6.16 -0.47 -10.50
C VAL A 38 5.07 -1.13 -9.67
N ALA A 39 5.37 -1.33 -8.39
CA ALA A 39 4.39 -1.73 -7.37
C ALA A 39 4.11 -0.57 -6.43
N ALA A 40 2.83 -0.29 -6.16
CA ALA A 40 2.43 0.77 -5.25
C ALA A 40 1.27 0.34 -4.33
N ALA A 41 1.24 0.86 -3.11
CA ALA A 41 0.17 0.57 -2.16
C ALA A 41 -1.16 1.24 -2.56
N ALA A 42 -2.29 0.58 -2.28
CA ALA A 42 -3.65 1.05 -2.57
C ALA A 42 -4.18 2.16 -1.63
N ALA A 43 -3.37 2.60 -0.66
CA ALA A 43 -3.75 3.38 0.53
C ALA A 43 -4.40 2.56 1.67
N ASN A 44 -4.68 3.24 2.79
CA ASN A 44 -5.19 2.67 4.04
C ASN A 44 -6.61 3.15 4.39
N ASN A 45 -7.30 3.80 3.45
CA ASN A 45 -8.64 4.31 3.68
C ASN A 45 -9.68 3.24 3.31
N PRO A 46 -10.56 2.81 4.24
CA PRO A 46 -11.55 1.77 3.97
C PRO A 46 -12.78 2.26 3.19
N ALA A 47 -12.88 3.55 2.90
CA ALA A 47 -14.02 4.12 2.17
C ALA A 47 -14.07 3.60 0.72
N ARG A 48 -15.30 3.50 0.17
CA ARG A 48 -15.48 3.23 -1.26
C ARG A 48 -14.82 4.34 -2.07
N TRP A 49 -14.17 3.95 -3.18
CA TRP A 49 -13.47 4.86 -4.10
C TRP A 49 -12.31 5.66 -3.48
N ALA A 50 -11.71 5.17 -2.38
CA ALA A 50 -10.53 5.79 -1.76
C ALA A 50 -9.20 5.16 -2.22
N LEU A 51 -9.20 4.55 -3.41
CA LEU A 51 -8.01 3.93 -4.01
C LEU A 51 -7.02 5.02 -4.45
N GLN A 52 -5.75 4.88 -4.04
CA GLN A 52 -4.65 5.64 -4.61
C GLN A 52 -3.85 4.78 -5.60
N ASN A 53 -3.03 5.42 -6.43
CA ASN A 53 -2.12 4.77 -7.39
C ASN A 53 -2.82 3.88 -8.45
N GLY A 54 -4.12 4.07 -8.67
CA GLY A 54 -4.94 3.22 -9.57
C GLY A 54 -4.71 3.39 -11.07
N ALA A 55 -3.57 3.95 -11.50
CA ALA A 55 -3.25 4.06 -12.92
C ALA A 55 -3.05 2.67 -13.55
N PRO A 56 -3.50 2.43 -14.79
CA PRO A 56 -3.46 1.08 -15.38
C PRO A 56 -2.08 0.44 -15.51
N TRP A 57 -1.02 1.24 -15.56
CA TRP A 57 0.38 0.78 -15.65
C TRP A 57 1.03 0.55 -14.28
N ILE A 58 0.35 0.82 -13.17
CA ILE A 58 0.85 0.57 -11.81
C ILE A 58 0.22 -0.72 -11.27
N SER A 59 1.05 -1.62 -10.78
CA SER A 59 0.56 -2.78 -10.02
C SER A 59 0.15 -2.32 -8.62
N THR A 60 -1.14 -2.02 -8.45
CA THR A 60 -1.70 -1.49 -7.20
C THR A 60 -2.00 -2.62 -6.20
N VAL A 61 -1.45 -2.53 -5.00
CA VAL A 61 -1.45 -3.62 -4.01
C VAL A 61 -2.32 -3.27 -2.81
N GLY A 62 -3.35 -4.09 -2.57
CA GLY A 62 -4.17 -4.03 -1.36
C GLY A 62 -3.52 -4.74 -0.16
N ALA A 63 -3.96 -4.39 1.04
CA ALA A 63 -3.52 -5.04 2.27
C ALA A 63 -4.46 -6.21 2.65
N GLY A 64 -3.88 -7.34 3.02
CA GLY A 64 -4.60 -8.51 3.53
C GLY A 64 -3.93 -9.04 4.79
N THR A 65 -4.65 -9.89 5.53
CA THR A 65 -4.12 -10.59 6.70
C THR A 65 -3.45 -11.90 6.31
N VAL A 66 -2.59 -12.41 7.19
CA VAL A 66 -2.03 -13.77 7.13
C VAL A 66 -2.56 -14.61 8.29
N ASP A 67 -2.26 -15.90 8.32
CA ASP A 67 -2.68 -16.82 9.39
C ASP A 67 -2.00 -16.56 10.75
N ARG A 68 -0.89 -15.82 10.74
CA ARG A 68 -0.15 -15.43 11.94
C ARG A 68 -0.82 -14.28 12.68
N SER A 69 -1.02 -14.46 13.98
CA SER A 69 -1.46 -13.42 14.91
C SER A 69 -0.40 -13.08 15.95
N PHE A 70 -0.49 -11.87 16.49
CA PHE A 70 0.23 -11.45 17.68
C PHE A 70 -0.82 -11.22 18.76
N THR A 71 -0.66 -11.83 19.94
CA THR A 71 -1.61 -11.68 21.04
C THR A 71 -0.94 -11.05 22.25
N ALA A 72 -1.72 -10.31 23.03
CA ALA A 72 -1.30 -9.68 24.28
C ALA A 72 -2.31 -10.03 25.39
N GLN A 73 -1.82 -10.63 26.47
CA GLN A 73 -2.67 -10.95 27.63
C GLN A 73 -2.71 -9.78 28.60
N ILE A 74 -3.93 -9.46 29.04
CA ILE A 74 -4.20 -8.50 30.11
C ILE A 74 -4.73 -9.29 31.31
N VAL A 75 -4.05 -9.17 32.45
CA VAL A 75 -4.52 -9.71 33.72
C VAL A 75 -5.13 -8.56 34.53
N LEU A 76 -6.42 -8.66 34.82
CA LEU A 76 -7.15 -7.68 35.62
C LEU A 76 -6.92 -7.92 37.12
N SER A 77 -7.18 -6.91 37.95
CA SER A 77 -7.00 -6.98 39.41
C SER A 77 -7.89 -8.01 40.11
N ASN A 78 -9.00 -8.40 39.48
CA ASN A 78 -9.87 -9.49 39.94
C ASN A 78 -9.40 -10.89 39.47
N GLY A 79 -8.24 -10.99 38.81
CA GLY A 79 -7.68 -12.22 38.29
C GLY A 79 -8.22 -12.66 36.93
N ALA A 80 -9.16 -11.92 36.33
CA ALA A 80 -9.64 -12.23 34.99
C ALA A 80 -8.52 -12.01 33.96
N MET A 81 -8.36 -12.99 33.07
CA MET A 81 -7.40 -12.93 31.96
C MET A 81 -8.16 -12.66 30.66
N ILE A 82 -7.72 -11.65 29.91
CA ILE A 82 -8.27 -11.29 28.60
C ILE A 82 -7.15 -11.39 27.58
N GLU A 83 -7.36 -12.17 26.53
CA GLU A 83 -6.47 -12.19 25.37
C GLU A 83 -6.91 -11.12 24.37
N GLY A 84 -6.06 -10.11 24.20
CA GLY A 84 -6.17 -9.15 23.11
C GLY A 84 -5.38 -9.65 21.90
N TYR A 85 -5.81 -9.22 20.71
CA TYR A 85 -4.96 -9.24 19.53
C TYR A 85 -4.22 -7.91 19.44
N LEU A 86 -2.93 -7.97 19.11
CA LEU A 86 -2.11 -6.81 18.77
C LEU A 86 -2.34 -6.42 17.29
#